data_AF-A0A1V4Q4R4-F1
#
_entry.id   AF-A0A1V4Q4R4-F1
#
_cell.length_a   1.000
_cell.length_b   1.000
_cell.length_c   1.000
_cell.angle_alpha   90.00
_cell.angle_beta   90.00
_cell.angle_gamma   90.00
#
_symmetry.space_group_name_H-M   'P 1'
#
loop_
_entity.id
_entity.type
_entity.pdbx_description
1 polymer ?
#
loop_
_entity_poly.entity_id
_entity_poly.type
_entity_poly.pdbx_seq_one_letter_code
_entity_poly.pdbx_strand_id
1 'polypeptide(L)'
;MTIDTTAAAHPDPRHRTPGRQVIAASWRRSAMSGIRPDSDVLPAPVDISSADPLLDAARPVLDDAASRIVGSEMSLLLVDHECRMVSRVTGGTTIERALDGAGAASGVPFGEAAVGTTALGTPAEIRRGVMVNGSEHYLEKFKRLSCFGQPIIHPATRRLVGSLCMTEVADNTNPLAVPFVNGIVADIADRLLDRSRSHQRRVLDAFQRAAPRRDVAVAAIGDDIQLTNTLAAELLCASDFGALRAVVADPALHPTTLSLTLAGGTAVEILVEPVAGTHGAALFHLRPLTVGATSPPTPARPASVAAGIAITGEPGTGRSTTARSLAADLGGDHRPPIVVDVADALIDGAAPDIAAVLARSRAESVALVVDGAELLDDRSLTLLRHAAGRATSAAPVIVVTGPPAQLGAGAAALIGHCPRRVDLPPLRQRSTELAAIASGIVADLAPDAALSSGATDCLLSQEWLGD
;
A
#
# COMPACT_ATOMS: atom_id res chain seq x y z
N MET A 1 -56.94 20.92 57.94
CA MET A 1 -55.98 21.81 57.26
C MET A 1 -55.81 21.29 55.85
N THR A 2 -56.70 21.73 54.97
CA THR A 2 -56.71 21.54 53.53
C THR A 2 -55.76 22.56 52.92
N ILE A 3 -54.77 22.20 52.08
CA ILE A 3 -54.45 22.94 50.84
C ILE A 3 -53.74 22.04 49.81
N ASP A 4 -54.23 22.20 48.57
CA ASP A 4 -53.65 22.10 47.23
C ASP A 4 -52.90 20.89 46.68
N THR A 5 -53.48 20.40 45.58
CA THR A 5 -52.88 19.50 44.60
C THR A 5 -52.82 20.30 43.30
N THR A 6 -51.63 20.68 42.84
CA THR A 6 -51.43 21.15 41.46
C THR A 6 -50.18 20.50 40.87
N ALA A 7 -50.35 19.98 39.67
CA ALA A 7 -49.41 19.15 38.93
C ALA A 7 -48.24 19.97 38.35
N ALA A 8 -47.06 19.36 38.33
CA ALA A 8 -45.97 19.70 37.42
C ALA A 8 -45.64 18.46 36.59
N ALA A 9 -45.64 18.60 35.26
CA ALA A 9 -45.38 17.54 34.30
C ALA A 9 -43.89 17.47 33.87
N HIS A 10 -43.44 16.22 33.61
CA HIS A 10 -42.33 15.75 32.74
C HIS A 10 -40.88 15.75 33.29
N PRO A 11 -40.00 14.80 32.88
CA PRO A 11 -40.08 13.89 31.73
C PRO A 11 -39.92 12.37 31.97
N ASP A 12 -40.32 11.66 30.93
CA ASP A 12 -40.36 10.20 30.65
C ASP A 12 -38.99 9.48 30.70
N PRO A 13 -38.86 8.32 31.38
CA PRO A 13 -37.60 7.59 31.57
C PRO A 13 -37.26 6.63 30.41
N ARG A 14 -37.62 6.94 29.16
CA ARG A 14 -37.21 6.12 28.01
C ARG A 14 -35.69 6.22 27.76
N HIS A 15 -34.99 5.21 28.28
CA HIS A 15 -33.84 4.53 27.69
C HIS A 15 -32.73 5.41 27.09
N ARG A 16 -31.83 5.88 27.94
CA ARG A 16 -30.42 6.03 27.57
C ARG A 16 -29.63 4.89 28.19
N THR A 17 -29.69 3.71 27.58
CA THR A 17 -28.68 2.68 27.84
C THR A 17 -27.33 3.27 27.41
N PRO A 18 -26.28 3.24 28.25
CA PRO A 18 -24.95 3.66 27.82
C PRO A 18 -24.51 2.69 26.71
N GLY A 19 -24.76 3.07 25.45
CA GLY A 19 -24.49 2.21 24.30
C GLY A 19 -23.04 1.79 24.34
N ARG A 20 -22.79 0.47 24.23
CA ARG A 20 -21.43 -0.12 24.18
C ARG A 20 -20.52 0.80 23.37
N GLN A 21 -19.44 1.31 23.99
CA GLN A 21 -18.53 2.28 23.36
C GLN A 21 -18.05 1.84 21.96
N VAL A 22 -17.91 0.53 21.75
CA VAL A 22 -17.58 -0.08 20.44
C VAL A 22 -18.63 0.22 19.38
N ILE A 23 -19.92 0.05 19.70
CA ILE A 23 -21.04 0.33 18.78
C ILE A 23 -21.09 1.82 18.49
N ALA A 24 -21.00 2.68 19.51
CA ALA A 24 -20.98 4.13 19.32
C ALA A 24 -19.78 4.61 18.48
N ALA A 25 -18.61 3.97 18.60
CA ALA A 25 -17.45 4.26 17.77
C ALA A 25 -17.67 3.83 16.31
N SER A 26 -18.20 2.62 16.10
CA SER A 26 -18.56 2.10 14.78
C SER A 26 -19.58 3.01 14.07
N TRP A 27 -20.65 3.41 14.77
CA TRP A 27 -21.66 4.32 14.25
C TRP A 27 -21.08 5.67 13.80
N ARG A 28 -20.12 6.20 14.56
CA ARG A 28 -19.41 7.43 14.16
C ARG A 28 -18.58 7.22 12.89
N ARG A 29 -17.85 6.10 12.76
CA ARG A 29 -17.10 5.79 11.54
C ARG A 29 -18.02 5.62 10.33
N SER A 30 -19.11 4.87 10.47
CA SER A 30 -20.11 4.69 9.42
C SER A 30 -20.72 6.03 8.95
N ALA A 31 -21.05 6.92 9.89
CA ALA A 31 -21.55 8.25 9.57
C ALA A 31 -20.51 9.13 8.86
N MET A 32 -19.24 9.06 9.28
CA MET A 32 -18.14 9.78 8.62
C MET A 32 -17.88 9.29 7.20
N SER A 33 -18.19 8.02 6.90
CA SER A 33 -18.17 7.47 5.53
C SER A 33 -19.38 7.85 4.68
N GLY A 34 -20.31 8.68 5.19
CA GLY A 34 -21.47 9.17 4.44
C GLY A 34 -22.66 8.22 4.39
N ILE A 35 -22.61 7.09 5.10
CA ILE A 35 -23.74 6.16 5.19
C ILE A 35 -24.82 6.76 6.09
N ARG A 36 -26.09 6.66 5.67
CA ARG A 36 -27.24 7.08 6.49
C ARG A 36 -28.00 5.85 7.01
N PRO A 37 -28.56 5.86 8.22
CA PRO A 37 -29.30 4.71 8.78
C PRO A 37 -30.46 4.22 7.91
N ASP A 38 -31.10 5.13 7.17
CA ASP A 38 -32.20 4.89 6.23
C ASP A 38 -31.75 4.45 4.82
N SER A 39 -30.46 4.21 4.61
CA SER A 39 -29.92 3.80 3.31
C SER A 39 -30.27 2.34 3.01
N ASP A 40 -30.91 2.10 1.86
CA ASP A 40 -31.24 0.76 1.39
C ASP A 40 -30.31 0.24 0.28
N VAL A 41 -29.51 1.13 -0.32
CA VAL A 41 -28.60 0.80 -1.42
C VAL A 41 -27.33 0.15 -0.87
N LEU A 42 -27.02 -1.03 -1.39
CA LEU A 42 -25.75 -1.71 -1.11
C LEU A 42 -24.77 -1.49 -2.26
N PRO A 43 -23.46 -1.51 -1.98
CA PRO A 43 -22.46 -1.47 -3.05
C PRO A 43 -22.60 -2.67 -3.99
N ALA A 44 -22.19 -2.47 -5.25
CA ALA A 44 -22.17 -3.55 -6.23
C ALA A 44 -21.18 -4.67 -5.81
N PRO A 45 -21.47 -5.94 -6.12
CA PRO A 45 -20.52 -7.02 -5.95
C PRO A 45 -19.22 -6.76 -6.72
N VAL A 46 -18.09 -7.13 -6.11
CA VAL A 46 -16.77 -7.09 -6.72
C VAL A 46 -16.28 -8.50 -6.97
N ASP A 47 -15.38 -8.70 -7.93
CA ASP A 47 -14.69 -9.97 -8.11
C ASP A 47 -13.85 -10.31 -6.86
N ILE A 48 -14.01 -11.53 -6.38
CA ILE A 48 -13.37 -12.07 -5.17
C ILE A 48 -12.41 -13.21 -5.50
N SER A 49 -11.97 -13.33 -6.76
CA SER A 49 -10.96 -14.29 -7.20
C SER A 49 -9.66 -14.23 -6.35
N SER A 50 -9.34 -13.09 -5.73
CA SER A 50 -8.21 -12.94 -4.81
C SER A 50 -8.40 -13.57 -3.42
N ALA A 51 -9.62 -13.97 -3.04
CA ALA A 51 -9.93 -14.54 -1.72
C ALA A 51 -9.59 -16.04 -1.58
N ASP A 52 -9.04 -16.65 -2.63
CA ASP A 52 -8.75 -18.08 -2.72
C ASP A 52 -8.04 -18.66 -1.49
N PRO A 53 -7.01 -18.04 -0.88
CA PRO A 53 -6.31 -18.65 0.25
C PRO A 53 -7.17 -18.82 1.51
N LEU A 54 -8.02 -17.82 1.83
CA LEU A 54 -8.94 -17.90 2.97
C LEU A 54 -10.04 -18.92 2.67
N LEU A 55 -10.68 -18.80 1.51
CA LEU A 55 -11.83 -19.63 1.16
C LEU A 55 -11.43 -21.11 1.10
N ASP A 56 -10.24 -21.41 0.58
CA ASP A 56 -9.71 -22.76 0.56
C ASP A 56 -9.44 -23.36 1.95
N ALA A 57 -8.94 -22.55 2.88
CA ALA A 57 -8.74 -22.98 4.25
C ALA A 57 -10.10 -23.18 4.95
N ALA A 58 -11.04 -22.27 4.70
CA ALA A 58 -12.33 -22.24 5.35
C ALA A 58 -13.34 -23.26 4.81
N ARG A 59 -13.33 -23.56 3.51
CA ARG A 59 -14.37 -24.36 2.84
C ARG A 59 -14.63 -25.70 3.54
N PRO A 60 -13.64 -26.54 3.87
CA PRO A 60 -13.91 -27.81 4.55
C PRO A 60 -14.47 -27.66 5.97
N VAL A 61 -14.12 -26.57 6.67
CA VAL A 61 -14.65 -26.26 8.00
C VAL A 61 -16.09 -25.75 7.90
N LEU A 62 -16.35 -24.88 6.92
CA LEU A 62 -17.69 -24.37 6.65
C LEU A 62 -18.63 -25.45 6.12
N ASP A 63 -18.17 -26.40 5.32
CA ASP A 63 -18.96 -27.54 4.85
C ASP A 63 -19.40 -28.44 6.01
N ASP A 64 -18.47 -28.74 6.93
CA ASP A 64 -18.79 -29.47 8.17
C ASP A 64 -19.74 -28.67 9.07
N ALA A 65 -19.47 -27.37 9.28
CA ALA A 65 -20.35 -26.50 10.05
C ALA A 65 -21.75 -26.38 9.42
N ALA A 66 -21.84 -26.35 8.08
CA ALA A 66 -23.09 -26.35 7.34
C ALA A 66 -23.95 -27.55 7.71
N SER A 67 -23.35 -28.75 7.74
CA SER A 67 -24.04 -29.98 8.11
C SER A 67 -24.61 -29.95 9.54
N ARG A 68 -23.96 -29.22 10.46
CA ARG A 68 -24.35 -29.10 11.86
C ARG A 68 -25.46 -28.08 12.10
N ILE A 69 -25.59 -27.08 11.23
CA ILE A 69 -26.61 -26.03 11.35
C ILE A 69 -27.86 -26.30 10.48
N VAL A 70 -27.90 -27.38 9.69
CA VAL A 70 -29.10 -27.75 8.93
C VAL A 70 -30.31 -27.88 9.86
N GLY A 71 -31.43 -27.25 9.47
CA GLY A 71 -32.65 -27.23 10.26
C GLY A 71 -32.64 -26.21 11.41
N SER A 72 -31.56 -25.45 11.59
CA SER A 72 -31.52 -24.29 12.47
C SER A 72 -31.82 -23.01 11.71
N GLU A 73 -32.39 -21.99 12.34
CA GLU A 73 -32.56 -20.66 11.71
C GLU A 73 -31.29 -19.79 11.88
N MET A 74 -30.12 -20.43 11.74
CA MET A 74 -28.79 -19.82 11.85
C MET A 74 -28.11 -19.75 10.48
N SER A 75 -27.12 -18.87 10.36
CA SER A 75 -26.28 -18.76 9.18
C SER A 75 -24.84 -18.43 9.55
N LEU A 76 -23.91 -18.80 8.68
CA LEU A 76 -22.50 -18.44 8.76
C LEU A 76 -22.14 -17.61 7.53
N LEU A 77 -21.56 -16.44 7.76
CA LEU A 77 -21.15 -15.49 6.74
C LEU A 77 -19.65 -15.26 6.88
N LEU A 78 -18.90 -15.53 5.81
CA LEU A 78 -17.47 -15.32 5.75
C LEU A 78 -17.18 -14.15 4.82
N VAL A 79 -16.37 -13.20 5.29
CA VAL A 79 -15.83 -12.11 4.48
C VAL A 79 -14.30 -12.17 4.44
N ASP A 80 -13.70 -11.68 3.34
CA ASP A 80 -12.25 -11.52 3.20
C ASP A 80 -11.71 -10.32 4.02
N HIS A 81 -10.41 -10.04 3.87
CA HIS A 81 -9.74 -8.96 4.61
C HIS A 81 -10.22 -7.55 4.25
N GLU A 82 -10.79 -7.34 3.06
CA GLU A 82 -11.50 -6.10 2.67
C GLU A 82 -13.00 -6.14 3.01
N CYS A 83 -13.42 -7.13 3.79
CA CYS A 83 -14.79 -7.35 4.22
C CYS A 83 -15.77 -7.62 3.06
N ARG A 84 -15.32 -8.21 1.93
CA ARG A 84 -16.19 -8.67 0.84
C ARG A 84 -16.70 -10.07 1.16
N MET A 85 -17.98 -10.32 0.93
CA MET A 85 -18.60 -11.62 1.19
C MET A 85 -18.00 -12.71 0.28
N VAL A 86 -17.42 -13.75 0.86
CA VAL A 86 -16.80 -14.86 0.12
C VAL A 86 -17.53 -16.19 0.29
N SER A 87 -18.27 -16.37 1.38
CA SER A 87 -19.10 -17.55 1.58
C SER A 87 -20.29 -17.25 2.47
N ARG A 88 -21.42 -17.89 2.17
CA ARG A 88 -22.66 -17.83 2.92
C ARG A 88 -23.22 -19.24 3.06
N VAL A 89 -23.48 -19.65 4.29
CA VAL A 89 -24.10 -20.92 4.64
C VAL A 89 -25.35 -20.63 5.47
N THR A 90 -26.48 -21.24 5.13
CA THR A 90 -27.76 -21.04 5.82
C THR A 90 -28.34 -22.37 6.28
N GLY A 91 -28.81 -22.42 7.52
CA GLY A 91 -29.43 -23.60 8.12
C GLY A 91 -30.94 -23.72 7.91
N GLY A 92 -31.60 -22.63 7.50
CA GLY A 92 -33.07 -22.53 7.48
C GLY A 92 -33.59 -21.47 6.53
N THR A 93 -34.87 -21.57 6.16
CA THR A 93 -35.46 -20.72 5.12
C THR A 93 -35.78 -19.30 5.60
N THR A 94 -35.96 -19.10 6.91
CA THR A 94 -36.29 -17.77 7.45
C THR A 94 -35.06 -16.88 7.45
N ILE A 95 -33.94 -17.41 7.94
CA ILE A 95 -32.66 -16.71 7.89
C ILE A 95 -32.17 -16.49 6.45
N GLU A 96 -32.39 -17.45 5.55
CA GLU A 96 -32.05 -17.30 4.14
C GLU A 96 -32.78 -16.12 3.48
N ARG A 97 -34.11 -16.02 3.64
CA ARG A 97 -34.89 -14.88 3.13
C ARG A 97 -34.47 -13.55 3.76
N ALA A 98 -34.13 -13.56 5.05
CA ALA A 98 -33.67 -12.36 5.75
C ALA A 98 -32.33 -11.86 5.18
N LEU A 99 -31.40 -12.77 4.89
CA LEU A 99 -30.11 -12.46 4.28
C LEU A 99 -30.24 -12.00 2.82
N ASP A 100 -31.21 -12.54 2.06
CA ASP A 100 -31.52 -12.06 0.71
C ASP A 100 -32.04 -10.61 0.74
N GLY A 101 -32.97 -10.31 1.65
CA GLY A 101 -33.43 -8.93 1.87
C GLY A 101 -32.33 -8.00 2.39
N ALA A 102 -31.36 -8.55 3.13
CA ALA A 102 -30.17 -7.84 3.56
C ALA A 102 -29.12 -7.67 2.44
N GLY A 103 -29.28 -8.32 1.29
CA GLY A 103 -28.33 -8.31 0.17
C GLY A 103 -26.99 -8.95 0.49
N ALA A 104 -26.98 -9.93 1.40
CA ALA A 104 -25.80 -10.73 1.73
C ALA A 104 -25.52 -11.75 0.62
N ALA A 105 -24.93 -11.26 -0.47
CA ALA A 105 -24.54 -12.03 -1.65
C ALA A 105 -23.02 -12.02 -1.84
N SER A 106 -22.49 -13.01 -2.56
CA SER A 106 -21.07 -13.13 -2.89
C SER A 106 -20.53 -11.85 -3.54
N GLY A 107 -19.34 -11.42 -3.14
CA GLY A 107 -18.66 -10.23 -3.64
C GLY A 107 -19.15 -8.90 -3.08
N VAL A 108 -20.26 -8.86 -2.34
CA VAL A 108 -20.78 -7.61 -1.76
C VAL A 108 -19.89 -7.15 -0.60
N PRO A 109 -19.45 -5.88 -0.55
CA PRO A 109 -18.72 -5.32 0.59
C PRO A 109 -19.60 -5.13 1.83
N PHE A 110 -19.12 -5.61 2.99
CA PHE A 110 -19.77 -5.53 4.30
C PHE A 110 -18.94 -4.78 5.37
N GLY A 111 -17.95 -4.01 4.93
CA GLY A 111 -17.18 -3.10 5.80
C GLY A 111 -18.04 -1.95 6.37
N GLU A 112 -17.57 -1.31 7.45
CA GLU A 112 -18.32 -0.23 8.09
C GLU A 112 -18.55 0.98 7.16
N ALA A 113 -17.57 1.26 6.29
CA ALA A 113 -17.69 2.32 5.30
C ALA A 113 -18.71 2.02 4.19
N ALA A 114 -19.11 0.75 4.02
CA ALA A 114 -20.02 0.30 2.98
C ALA A 114 -21.46 0.13 3.47
N VAL A 115 -21.64 -0.50 4.64
CA VAL A 115 -22.97 -0.90 5.13
C VAL A 115 -23.19 -0.56 6.61
N GLY A 116 -22.26 0.20 7.19
CA GLY A 116 -22.29 0.57 8.59
C GLY A 116 -21.98 -0.57 9.55
N THR A 117 -22.35 -0.39 10.82
CA THR A 117 -22.08 -1.34 11.90
C THR A 117 -22.74 -2.70 11.65
N THR A 118 -21.89 -3.69 11.38
CA THR A 118 -22.25 -5.11 11.25
C THR A 118 -21.25 -5.96 12.02
N ALA A 119 -21.61 -7.20 12.34
CA ALA A 119 -20.69 -8.19 12.90
C ALA A 119 -19.77 -8.82 11.83
N LEU A 120 -19.66 -8.23 10.63
CA LEU A 120 -18.69 -8.63 9.62
C LEU A 120 -17.52 -7.64 9.60
N GLY A 121 -17.79 -6.37 9.27
CA GLY A 121 -16.79 -5.31 9.20
C GLY A 121 -16.31 -4.79 10.55
N THR A 122 -17.19 -4.65 11.54
CA THR A 122 -16.80 -4.12 12.87
C THR A 122 -15.70 -4.97 13.55
N PRO A 123 -15.79 -6.32 13.60
CA PRO A 123 -14.71 -7.13 14.17
C PRO A 123 -13.36 -6.97 13.47
N ALA A 124 -13.34 -6.69 12.16
CA ALA A 124 -12.12 -6.41 11.40
C ALA A 124 -11.46 -5.10 11.88
N GLU A 125 -12.25 -4.03 12.04
CA GLU A 125 -11.80 -2.72 12.52
C GLU A 125 -11.20 -2.77 13.93
N ILE A 126 -11.87 -3.48 14.84
CA ILE A 126 -11.46 -3.52 16.25
C ILE A 126 -10.53 -4.70 16.59
N ARG A 127 -10.27 -5.58 15.61
CA ARG A 127 -9.47 -6.82 15.74
C ARG A 127 -9.86 -7.70 16.93
N ARG A 128 -11.15 -7.75 17.27
CA ARG A 128 -11.70 -8.64 18.30
C ARG A 128 -13.16 -8.99 18.01
N GLY A 129 -13.62 -10.08 18.61
CA GLY A 129 -15.00 -10.52 18.50
C GLY A 129 -16.00 -9.48 19.02
N VAL A 130 -17.12 -9.34 18.32
CA VAL A 130 -18.16 -8.38 18.66
C VAL A 130 -19.54 -8.95 18.38
N MET A 131 -20.43 -8.70 19.32
CA MET A 131 -21.85 -8.95 19.19
C MET A 131 -22.54 -7.66 18.76
N VAL A 132 -23.47 -7.77 17.80
CA VAL A 132 -24.30 -6.68 17.30
C VAL A 132 -25.74 -7.19 17.26
N ASN A 133 -26.61 -6.58 18.06
CA ASN A 133 -28.00 -6.98 18.24
C ASN A 133 -28.96 -5.92 17.72
N GLY A 134 -29.83 -6.30 16.79
CA GLY A 134 -30.99 -5.51 16.38
C GLY A 134 -30.65 -4.04 16.17
N SER A 135 -31.11 -3.17 17.07
CA SER A 135 -30.89 -1.71 17.01
C SER A 135 -29.42 -1.26 17.11
N GLU A 136 -28.48 -2.14 17.43
CA GLU A 136 -27.04 -1.85 17.36
C GLU A 136 -26.51 -1.86 15.92
N HIS A 137 -27.23 -2.48 14.98
CA HIS A 137 -26.95 -2.32 13.56
C HIS A 137 -27.21 -0.88 13.11
N TYR A 138 -26.28 -0.35 12.32
CA TYR A 138 -26.37 1.04 11.86
C TYR A 138 -27.52 1.24 10.86
N LEU A 139 -27.67 0.33 9.90
CA LEU A 139 -28.75 0.37 8.90
C LEU A 139 -30.03 -0.26 9.44
N GLU A 140 -31.17 0.41 9.21
CA GLU A 140 -32.50 -0.05 9.63
C GLU A 140 -32.82 -1.46 9.12
N LYS A 141 -32.42 -1.78 7.88
CA LYS A 141 -32.70 -3.07 7.24
C LYS A 141 -32.07 -4.28 7.94
N PHE A 142 -31.04 -4.07 8.76
CA PHE A 142 -30.38 -5.15 9.52
C PHE A 142 -30.90 -5.30 10.95
N LYS A 143 -31.79 -4.42 11.43
CA LYS A 143 -32.21 -4.41 12.85
C LYS A 143 -33.09 -5.58 13.28
N ARG A 144 -33.42 -6.50 12.37
CA ARG A 144 -34.06 -7.79 12.70
C ARG A 144 -33.06 -8.91 12.95
N LEU A 145 -31.77 -8.62 12.81
CA LEU A 145 -30.70 -9.59 12.91
C LEU A 145 -29.99 -9.46 14.25
N SER A 146 -29.55 -10.59 14.76
CA SER A 146 -28.58 -10.67 15.84
C SER A 146 -27.38 -11.46 15.36
N CYS A 147 -26.20 -10.90 15.60
CA CYS A 147 -24.98 -11.38 15.00
C CYS A 147 -23.83 -11.43 16.01
N PHE A 148 -23.02 -12.47 15.93
CA PHE A 148 -21.70 -12.51 16.56
C PHE A 148 -20.63 -12.73 15.50
N GLY A 149 -19.67 -11.82 15.46
CA GLY A 149 -18.56 -11.83 14.51
C GLY A 149 -17.22 -11.97 15.19
N GLN A 150 -16.33 -12.72 14.58
CA GLN A 150 -14.97 -12.97 15.05
C GLN A 150 -13.98 -12.78 13.89
N PRO A 151 -12.96 -11.91 14.04
CA PRO A 151 -11.94 -11.75 13.01
C PRO A 151 -11.04 -12.99 12.95
N ILE A 152 -10.67 -13.36 11.74
CA ILE A 152 -9.72 -14.43 11.45
C ILE A 152 -8.35 -13.79 11.26
N ILE A 153 -7.46 -14.00 12.22
CA ILE A 153 -6.09 -13.51 12.18
C ILE A 153 -5.18 -14.68 11.84
N HIS A 154 -4.40 -14.56 10.78
CA HIS A 154 -3.46 -15.60 10.38
C HIS A 154 -2.44 -15.83 11.50
N PRO A 155 -2.23 -17.06 11.99
CA PRO A 155 -1.46 -17.26 13.22
C PRO A 155 0.03 -16.97 13.08
N ALA A 156 0.62 -17.23 11.90
CA ALA A 156 2.01 -16.92 11.62
C ALA A 156 2.23 -15.43 11.32
N THR A 157 1.55 -14.87 10.32
CA THR A 157 1.76 -13.48 9.85
C THR A 157 1.10 -12.41 10.72
N ARG A 158 0.15 -12.80 11.59
CA ARG A 158 -0.69 -11.89 12.38
C ARG A 158 -1.53 -10.91 11.56
N ARG A 159 -1.64 -11.12 10.24
CA ARG A 159 -2.50 -10.32 9.36
C ARG A 159 -3.95 -10.73 9.52
N LEU A 160 -4.85 -9.75 9.38
CA LEU A 160 -6.28 -10.02 9.20
C LEU A 160 -6.45 -10.67 7.82
N VAL A 161 -7.05 -11.86 7.78
CA VAL A 161 -7.36 -12.53 6.51
C VAL A 161 -8.85 -12.48 6.19
N GLY A 162 -9.69 -12.26 7.19
CA GLY A 162 -11.14 -12.15 7.02
C GLY A 162 -11.87 -12.11 8.35
N SER A 163 -13.20 -12.26 8.30
CA SER A 163 -14.06 -12.30 9.47
C SER A 163 -15.19 -13.29 9.27
N LEU A 164 -15.49 -14.08 10.29
CA LEU A 164 -16.62 -15.01 10.30
C LEU A 164 -17.70 -14.49 11.23
N CYS A 165 -18.94 -14.49 10.76
CA CYS A 165 -20.10 -14.10 11.54
C CYS A 165 -21.15 -15.21 11.55
N MET A 166 -21.72 -15.45 12.72
CA MET A 166 -22.98 -16.19 12.85
C MET A 166 -24.14 -15.21 12.96
N THR A 167 -25.17 -15.40 12.15
CA THR A 167 -26.33 -14.50 12.05
C THR A 167 -27.63 -15.27 12.20
N GLU A 168 -28.56 -14.73 13.00
CA GLU A 168 -29.89 -15.25 13.26
C GLU A 168 -30.94 -14.14 13.12
N VAL A 169 -32.20 -14.51 12.84
CA VAL A 169 -33.35 -13.59 12.92
C VAL A 169 -33.86 -13.61 14.37
N ALA A 170 -33.31 -12.73 15.19
CA ALA A 170 -33.62 -12.64 16.61
C ALA A 170 -33.31 -11.25 17.17
N ASP A 171 -33.94 -10.90 18.28
CA ASP A 171 -33.67 -9.63 18.98
C ASP A 171 -32.36 -9.67 19.77
N ASN A 172 -31.94 -10.86 20.23
CA ASN A 172 -30.75 -11.07 21.06
C ASN A 172 -29.96 -12.29 20.60
N THR A 173 -28.63 -12.27 20.83
CA THR A 173 -27.75 -13.35 20.36
C THR A 173 -27.90 -14.63 21.15
N ASN A 174 -27.88 -15.75 20.43
CA ASN A 174 -27.75 -17.09 20.97
C ASN A 174 -26.48 -17.23 21.84
N PRO A 175 -26.58 -17.68 23.10
CA PRO A 175 -25.43 -17.88 23.98
C PRO A 175 -24.33 -18.80 23.42
N LEU A 176 -24.70 -19.70 22.49
CA LEU A 176 -23.78 -20.61 21.83
C LEU A 176 -23.03 -19.97 20.66
N ALA A 177 -23.40 -18.76 20.21
CA ALA A 177 -22.77 -18.08 19.09
C ALA A 177 -21.27 -17.88 19.29
N VAL A 178 -20.87 -17.41 20.48
CA VAL A 178 -19.47 -17.11 20.80
C VAL A 178 -18.58 -18.36 20.74
N PRO A 179 -18.84 -19.43 21.53
CA PRO A 179 -18.00 -20.62 21.48
C PRO A 179 -18.04 -21.31 20.12
N PHE A 180 -19.19 -21.30 19.42
CA PHE A 180 -19.33 -21.93 18.11
C PHE A 180 -18.49 -21.23 17.04
N VAL A 181 -18.63 -19.91 16.90
CA VAL A 181 -17.85 -19.12 15.93
C VAL A 181 -16.36 -19.16 16.27
N ASN A 182 -15.99 -19.05 17.55
CA ASN A 182 -14.58 -19.13 17.96
C ASN A 182 -13.95 -20.49 17.61
N GLY A 183 -14.69 -21.59 17.76
CA GLY A 183 -14.24 -22.92 17.35
C GLY A 183 -13.98 -23.00 15.85
N ILE A 184 -14.93 -22.53 15.03
CA ILE A 184 -14.77 -22.51 13.57
C ILE A 184 -13.58 -21.63 13.17
N VAL A 185 -13.43 -20.44 13.76
CA VAL A 185 -12.28 -19.56 13.47
C VAL A 185 -10.96 -20.21 13.86
N ALA A 186 -10.89 -20.95 14.97
CA ALA A 186 -9.71 -21.70 15.36
C ALA A 186 -9.38 -22.81 14.35
N ASP A 187 -10.36 -23.59 13.92
CA ASP A 187 -10.18 -24.64 12.91
C ASP A 187 -9.70 -24.06 11.57
N ILE A 188 -10.23 -22.91 11.15
CA ILE A 188 -9.75 -22.19 9.95
C ILE A 188 -8.31 -21.74 10.14
N ALA A 189 -7.98 -21.18 11.31
CA ALA A 189 -6.64 -20.70 11.64
C ALA A 189 -5.60 -21.84 11.62
N ASP A 190 -5.94 -23.02 12.13
CA ASP A 190 -5.08 -24.21 12.09
C ASP A 190 -4.85 -24.67 10.64
N ARG A 191 -5.88 -24.65 9.81
CA ARG A 191 -5.75 -24.98 8.37
C ARG A 191 -4.90 -23.97 7.61
N LEU A 192 -4.99 -22.69 7.96
CA LEU A 192 -4.12 -21.65 7.41
C LEU A 192 -2.65 -21.91 7.79
N LEU A 193 -2.39 -22.29 9.05
CA LEU A 193 -1.04 -22.66 9.50
C LEU A 193 -0.47 -23.88 8.75
N ASP A 194 -1.25 -24.95 8.65
CA ASP A 194 -0.80 -26.18 7.98
C ASP A 194 -0.56 -25.96 6.49
N ARG A 195 -1.37 -25.11 5.85
CA ARG A 195 -1.13 -24.66 4.48
C ARG A 195 0.14 -23.83 4.36
N SER A 196 0.35 -22.83 5.23
CA SER A 196 1.57 -22.01 5.24
C SER A 196 2.81 -22.89 5.38
N ARG A 197 2.83 -23.87 6.29
CA ARG A 197 3.93 -24.84 6.43
C ARG A 197 4.15 -25.68 5.16
N SER A 198 3.08 -26.19 4.57
CA SER A 198 3.15 -26.99 3.35
C SER A 198 3.65 -26.17 2.16
N HIS A 199 3.22 -24.93 2.06
CA HIS A 199 3.66 -23.95 1.07
C HIS A 199 5.16 -23.66 1.27
N GLN A 200 5.58 -23.28 2.48
CA GLN A 200 6.99 -23.02 2.81
C GLN A 200 7.89 -24.21 2.45
N ARG A 201 7.45 -25.43 2.76
CA ARG A 201 8.19 -26.65 2.39
C ARG A 201 8.33 -26.81 0.88
N ARG A 202 7.26 -26.57 0.10
CA ARG A 202 7.32 -26.62 -1.37
C ARG A 202 8.28 -25.59 -1.95
N VAL A 203 8.27 -24.36 -1.43
CA VAL A 203 9.19 -23.29 -1.86
C VAL A 203 10.63 -23.65 -1.52
N LEU A 204 10.88 -24.16 -0.31
CA LEU A 204 12.20 -24.63 0.11
C LEU A 204 12.71 -25.78 -0.76
N ASP A 205 11.88 -26.80 -1.01
CA ASP A 205 12.24 -27.94 -1.87
C ASP A 205 12.53 -27.49 -3.30
N ALA A 206 11.74 -26.55 -3.84
CA ALA A 206 11.97 -25.96 -5.16
C ALA A 206 13.29 -25.18 -5.21
N PHE A 207 13.56 -24.35 -4.20
CA PHE A 207 14.81 -23.61 -4.07
C PHE A 207 16.01 -24.54 -3.96
N GLN A 208 15.95 -25.59 -3.13
CA GLN A 208 17.03 -26.56 -2.97
C GLN A 208 17.34 -27.35 -4.25
N ARG A 209 16.36 -27.54 -5.16
CA ARG A 209 16.59 -28.13 -6.48
C ARG A 209 17.27 -27.16 -7.45
N ALA A 210 17.00 -25.86 -7.35
CA ALA A 210 17.53 -24.83 -8.24
C ALA A 210 18.92 -24.29 -7.81
N ALA A 211 19.13 -24.11 -6.50
CA ALA A 211 20.33 -23.52 -5.90
C ALA A 211 21.66 -24.28 -6.06
N PRO A 212 21.75 -25.59 -6.39
CA PRO A 212 23.04 -26.26 -6.58
C PRO A 212 23.86 -25.72 -7.76
N ARG A 213 23.23 -24.99 -8.69
CA ARG A 213 23.91 -24.32 -9.80
C ARG A 213 24.71 -23.13 -9.26
N ARG A 214 26.04 -23.20 -9.39
CA ARG A 214 26.98 -22.19 -8.86
C ARG A 214 27.16 -20.97 -9.75
N ASP A 215 26.57 -20.97 -10.93
CA ASP A 215 26.70 -19.97 -11.98
C ASP A 215 25.43 -19.12 -12.16
N VAL A 216 24.37 -19.41 -11.41
CA VAL A 216 23.07 -18.73 -11.52
C VAL A 216 22.66 -18.18 -10.16
N ALA A 217 22.27 -16.90 -10.13
CA ALA A 217 21.66 -16.32 -8.94
C ALA A 217 20.21 -16.78 -8.85
N VAL A 218 19.84 -17.37 -7.72
CA VAL A 218 18.48 -17.91 -7.49
C VAL A 218 17.89 -17.27 -6.25
N ALA A 219 16.69 -16.71 -6.40
CA ALA A 219 15.83 -16.29 -5.31
C ALA A 219 14.52 -17.07 -5.35
N ALA A 220 13.97 -17.42 -4.19
CA ALA A 220 12.63 -17.97 -4.05
C ALA A 220 11.81 -17.03 -3.19
N ILE A 221 10.62 -16.66 -3.67
CA ILE A 221 9.68 -15.79 -2.96
C ILE A 221 8.36 -16.54 -2.81
N GLY A 222 7.88 -16.64 -1.59
CA GLY A 222 6.49 -16.97 -1.27
C GLY A 222 5.90 -15.95 -0.30
N ASP A 223 4.65 -16.17 0.11
CA ASP A 223 3.92 -15.25 1.00
C ASP A 223 4.74 -14.85 2.25
N ASP A 224 5.29 -15.87 2.92
CA ASP A 224 5.95 -15.75 4.23
C ASP A 224 7.40 -16.24 4.25
N ILE A 225 7.98 -16.53 3.08
CA ILE A 225 9.35 -17.05 2.98
C ILE A 225 10.09 -16.41 1.82
N GLN A 226 11.35 -16.08 2.07
CA GLN A 226 12.27 -15.56 1.07
C GLN A 226 13.60 -16.28 1.25
N LEU A 227 14.07 -16.91 0.18
CA LEU A 227 15.33 -17.65 0.16
C LEU A 227 16.20 -17.12 -0.98
N THR A 228 17.50 -17.00 -0.74
CA THR A 228 18.48 -16.63 -1.76
C THR A 228 19.70 -17.52 -1.64
N ASN A 229 20.32 -17.83 -2.77
CA ASN A 229 21.69 -18.34 -2.76
C ASN A 229 22.68 -17.17 -2.64
N THR A 230 23.97 -17.46 -2.45
CA THR A 230 25.00 -16.44 -2.24
C THR A 230 25.04 -15.42 -3.38
N LEU A 231 24.96 -15.86 -4.64
CA LEU A 231 24.97 -14.95 -5.80
C LEU A 231 23.75 -14.03 -5.84
N ALA A 232 22.56 -14.54 -5.55
CA ALA A 232 21.36 -13.70 -5.47
C ALA A 232 21.43 -12.72 -4.29
N ALA A 233 22.00 -13.12 -3.17
CA ALA A 233 22.18 -12.24 -2.01
C ALA A 233 23.20 -11.11 -2.27
N GLU A 234 24.18 -11.32 -3.16
CA GLU A 234 25.13 -10.29 -3.59
C GLU A 234 24.53 -9.33 -4.64
N LEU A 235 23.60 -9.81 -5.47
CA LEU A 235 22.96 -9.03 -6.53
C LEU A 235 21.74 -8.23 -6.04
N LEU A 236 20.93 -8.81 -5.16
CA LEU A 236 19.64 -8.26 -4.75
C LEU A 236 19.75 -7.44 -3.48
N CYS A 237 19.13 -6.26 -3.48
CA CYS A 237 18.90 -5.48 -2.28
C CYS A 237 17.43 -5.60 -1.80
N ALA A 238 17.12 -4.99 -0.65
CA ALA A 238 15.80 -5.09 -0.02
C ALA A 238 14.65 -4.65 -0.96
N SER A 239 14.84 -3.60 -1.79
CA SER A 239 13.80 -3.10 -2.70
C SER A 239 13.54 -4.02 -3.88
N ASP A 240 14.54 -4.79 -4.34
CA ASP A 240 14.36 -5.72 -5.45
C ASP A 240 13.37 -6.83 -5.06
N PHE A 241 13.37 -7.27 -3.79
CA PHE A 241 12.40 -8.25 -3.29
C PHE A 241 10.96 -7.74 -3.31
N GLY A 242 10.74 -6.43 -3.18
CA GLY A 242 9.42 -5.82 -3.36
C GLY A 242 8.93 -5.97 -4.80
N ALA A 243 9.80 -5.69 -5.78
CA ALA A 243 9.48 -5.88 -7.20
C ALA A 243 9.23 -7.36 -7.53
N LEU A 244 10.05 -8.28 -7.01
CA LEU A 244 9.84 -9.71 -7.19
C LEU A 244 8.50 -10.17 -6.57
N ARG A 245 8.16 -9.68 -5.36
CA ARG A 245 6.85 -9.95 -4.73
C ARG A 245 5.67 -9.44 -5.55
N ALA A 246 5.79 -8.28 -6.19
CA ALA A 246 4.74 -7.75 -7.06
C ALA A 246 4.50 -8.66 -8.29
N VAL A 247 5.56 -9.24 -8.85
CA VAL A 247 5.44 -10.26 -9.91
C VAL A 247 4.72 -11.51 -9.41
N VAL A 248 5.02 -11.96 -8.18
CA VAL A 248 4.37 -13.12 -7.56
C VAL A 248 2.89 -12.86 -7.22
N ALA A 249 2.51 -11.61 -6.97
CA ALA A 249 1.13 -11.24 -6.64
C ALA A 249 0.18 -11.31 -7.85
N ASP A 250 0.69 -11.47 -9.07
CA ASP A 250 -0.13 -11.64 -10.26
C ASP A 250 -0.79 -13.04 -10.28
N PRO A 251 -2.13 -13.15 -10.18
CA PRO A 251 -2.83 -14.44 -10.21
C PRO A 251 -2.71 -15.15 -11.58
N ALA A 252 -2.35 -14.44 -12.66
CA ALA A 252 -2.14 -15.00 -13.99
C ALA A 252 -0.68 -15.42 -14.24
N LEU A 253 0.18 -15.38 -13.22
CA LEU A 253 1.60 -15.69 -13.38
C LEU A 253 1.81 -17.11 -13.94
N HIS A 254 2.44 -17.16 -15.10
CA HIS A 254 2.94 -18.37 -15.74
C HIS A 254 4.46 -18.28 -15.90
N PRO A 255 5.15 -19.40 -16.19
CA PRO A 255 6.58 -19.34 -16.52
C PRO A 255 6.85 -18.27 -17.57
N THR A 256 7.74 -17.33 -17.27
CA THR A 256 8.00 -16.16 -18.12
C THR A 256 9.42 -15.63 -17.90
N THR A 257 9.91 -14.85 -18.86
CA THR A 257 11.21 -14.17 -18.75
C THR A 257 10.97 -12.66 -18.80
N LEU A 258 11.56 -11.94 -17.85
CA LEU A 258 11.45 -10.50 -17.71
C LEU A 258 12.84 -9.87 -17.70
N SER A 259 12.99 -8.71 -18.31
CA SER A 259 14.22 -7.90 -18.21
C SER A 259 13.96 -6.74 -17.27
N LEU A 260 14.73 -6.66 -16.18
CA LEU A 260 14.63 -5.61 -15.18
C LEU A 260 16.00 -5.02 -14.89
N THR A 261 16.03 -3.73 -14.54
CA THR A 261 17.22 -3.13 -13.94
C THR A 261 17.02 -3.17 -12.43
N LEU A 262 17.89 -3.89 -11.72
CA LEU A 262 17.88 -3.93 -10.25
C LEU A 262 18.15 -2.54 -9.70
N ALA A 263 17.76 -2.28 -8.44
CA ALA A 263 17.97 -0.97 -7.81
C ALA A 263 19.46 -0.55 -7.77
N GLY A 264 20.38 -1.52 -7.76
CA GLY A 264 21.82 -1.29 -7.92
C GLY A 264 22.29 -0.93 -9.34
N GLY A 265 21.38 -0.71 -10.30
CA GLY A 265 21.67 -0.33 -11.68
C GLY A 265 22.07 -1.48 -12.60
N THR A 266 22.09 -2.72 -12.11
CA THR A 266 22.46 -3.91 -12.89
C THR A 266 21.26 -4.39 -13.71
N ALA A 267 21.41 -4.44 -15.03
CA ALA A 267 20.42 -5.05 -15.91
C ALA A 267 20.49 -6.58 -15.79
N VAL A 268 19.36 -7.20 -15.46
CA VAL A 268 19.22 -8.64 -15.30
C VAL A 268 18.09 -9.16 -16.20
N GLU A 269 18.33 -10.31 -16.80
CA GLU A 269 17.27 -11.16 -17.31
C GLU A 269 16.84 -12.09 -16.17
N ILE A 270 15.54 -12.18 -15.93
CA ILE A 270 14.95 -12.95 -14.84
C ILE A 270 13.99 -13.95 -15.44
N LEU A 271 14.33 -15.24 -15.32
CA LEU A 271 13.39 -16.32 -15.56
C LEU A 271 12.58 -16.54 -14.29
N VAL A 272 11.26 -16.39 -14.41
CA VAL A 272 10.29 -16.60 -13.33
C VAL A 272 9.64 -17.96 -13.52
N GLU A 273 9.73 -18.81 -12.51
CA GLU A 273 9.13 -20.14 -12.49
C GLU A 273 8.18 -20.25 -11.28
N PRO A 274 6.85 -20.23 -11.48
CA PRO A 274 5.89 -20.47 -10.41
C PRO A 274 6.14 -21.81 -9.71
N VAL A 275 6.04 -21.83 -8.39
CA VAL A 275 6.18 -23.07 -7.62
C VAL A 275 4.88 -23.86 -7.74
N ALA A 276 4.98 -25.09 -8.25
CA ALA A 276 3.81 -25.94 -8.48
C ALA A 276 3.06 -26.27 -7.18
N GLY A 277 1.74 -26.13 -7.19
CA GLY A 277 0.88 -26.42 -6.04
C GLY A 277 0.91 -25.34 -4.95
N THR A 278 1.38 -24.14 -5.28
CA THR A 278 1.31 -22.93 -4.43
C THR A 278 0.83 -21.75 -5.26
N HIS A 279 -0.10 -20.97 -4.72
CA HIS A 279 -0.43 -19.64 -5.24
C HIS A 279 0.46 -18.62 -4.55
N GLY A 280 0.89 -17.57 -5.25
CA GLY A 280 1.73 -16.54 -4.62
C GLY A 280 3.15 -17.02 -4.26
N ALA A 281 3.74 -17.94 -5.04
CA ALA A 281 5.17 -18.23 -4.94
C ALA A 281 5.83 -18.57 -6.28
N ALA A 282 7.09 -18.11 -6.43
CA ALA A 282 7.91 -18.36 -7.60
C ALA A 282 9.40 -18.43 -7.27
N LEU A 283 10.13 -19.14 -8.13
CA LEU A 283 11.58 -19.06 -8.26
C LEU A 283 11.96 -18.00 -9.30
N PHE A 284 13.02 -17.27 -9.01
CA PHE A 284 13.62 -16.25 -9.85
C PHE A 284 15.05 -16.65 -10.13
N HIS A 285 15.35 -16.95 -11.39
CA HIS A 285 16.71 -17.19 -11.85
C HIS A 285 17.20 -15.90 -12.50
N LEU A 286 18.14 -15.23 -11.84
CA LEU A 286 18.68 -13.96 -12.28
C LEU A 286 19.98 -14.20 -13.03
N ARG A 287 20.03 -13.64 -14.23
CA ARG A 287 21.23 -13.64 -15.06
C ARG A 287 21.59 -12.19 -15.41
N PRO A 288 22.70 -11.67 -14.88
CA PRO A 288 23.20 -10.37 -15.31
C PRO A 288 23.41 -10.36 -16.81
N LEU A 289 22.83 -9.36 -17.47
CA LEU A 289 23.09 -9.10 -18.87
C LEU A 289 24.48 -8.47 -18.95
N THR A 290 25.51 -9.28 -19.21
CA THR A 290 26.81 -8.76 -19.60
C THR A 290 26.62 -7.92 -20.85
N VAL A 291 26.70 -6.59 -20.70
CA VAL A 291 26.98 -5.70 -21.82
C VAL A 291 28.28 -6.23 -22.44
N GLY A 292 28.18 -6.75 -23.67
CA GLY A 292 29.31 -7.34 -24.35
C GLY A 292 30.53 -6.43 -24.27
N ALA A 293 31.68 -7.03 -23.98
CA ALA A 293 32.98 -6.36 -24.03
C ALA A 293 33.11 -5.62 -25.37
N THR A 294 32.98 -4.29 -25.32
CA THR A 294 33.55 -3.45 -26.35
C THR A 294 35.07 -3.51 -26.17
N SER A 295 35.79 -3.76 -27.28
CA SER A 295 37.25 -3.78 -27.39
C SER A 295 37.95 -2.74 -26.52
N PRO A 296 39.20 -2.99 -26.07
CA PRO A 296 39.92 -2.05 -25.21
C PRO A 296 39.90 -0.68 -25.88
N PRO A 297 39.46 0.39 -25.18
CA PRO A 297 39.50 1.70 -25.77
C PRO A 297 40.98 2.05 -25.93
N THR A 298 41.42 2.12 -27.19
CA THR A 298 42.47 3.06 -27.60
C THR A 298 42.21 4.37 -26.82
N PRO A 299 43.22 5.03 -26.24
CA PRO A 299 43.01 6.22 -25.43
C PRO A 299 42.43 7.35 -26.29
N ALA A 300 41.12 7.33 -26.43
CA ALA A 300 40.32 8.40 -26.95
C ALA A 300 40.28 9.41 -25.82
N ARG A 301 40.80 10.60 -26.12
CA ARG A 301 40.68 11.80 -25.28
C ARG A 301 39.30 11.82 -24.59
N PRO A 302 39.24 12.17 -23.29
CA PRO A 302 37.97 12.22 -22.56
C PRO A 302 37.03 13.17 -23.29
N ALA A 303 35.97 12.63 -23.89
CA ALA A 303 34.84 13.42 -24.32
C ALA A 303 34.14 13.87 -23.03
N SER A 304 34.09 15.19 -22.79
CA SER A 304 33.45 15.78 -21.62
C SER A 304 32.01 15.27 -21.50
N VAL A 305 31.70 14.58 -20.42
CA VAL A 305 30.34 14.10 -20.12
C VAL A 305 29.46 15.33 -19.94
N ALA A 306 28.50 15.53 -20.85
CA ALA A 306 27.53 16.60 -20.73
C ALA A 306 26.68 16.38 -19.47
N ALA A 307 26.66 17.35 -18.56
CA ALA A 307 26.08 17.20 -17.22
C ALA A 307 24.80 18.04 -17.01
N GLY A 308 23.95 18.07 -18.03
CA GLY A 308 22.58 18.61 -17.91
C GLY A 308 21.65 17.55 -17.34
N ILE A 309 20.96 17.85 -16.25
CA ILE A 309 20.13 16.89 -15.52
C ILE A 309 18.74 17.49 -15.29
N ALA A 310 17.69 16.77 -15.66
CA ALA A 310 16.32 17.13 -15.32
C ALA A 310 15.80 16.21 -14.20
N ILE A 311 15.18 16.80 -13.18
CA ILE A 311 14.49 16.07 -12.11
C ILE A 311 13.01 16.45 -12.17
N THR A 312 12.14 15.47 -12.37
CA THR A 312 10.68 15.69 -12.51
C THR A 312 9.89 14.86 -11.49
N GLY A 313 8.62 15.21 -11.26
CA GLY A 313 7.76 14.52 -10.30
C GLY A 313 6.66 15.43 -9.72
N GLU A 314 5.71 14.82 -9.02
CA GLU A 314 4.61 15.52 -8.33
C GLU A 314 5.14 16.38 -7.16
N PRO A 315 4.34 17.36 -6.65
CA PRO A 315 4.60 17.99 -5.36
C PRO A 315 4.86 16.95 -4.25
N GLY A 316 5.73 17.27 -3.30
CA GLY A 316 6.03 16.37 -2.16
C GLY A 316 6.92 15.14 -2.46
N THR A 317 7.36 14.92 -3.71
CA THR A 317 8.22 13.77 -4.06
C THR A 317 9.70 13.89 -3.65
N GLY A 318 10.10 15.03 -3.07
CA GLY A 318 11.49 15.29 -2.67
C GLY A 318 12.41 15.71 -3.81
N ARG A 319 11.87 16.30 -4.89
CA ARG A 319 12.64 16.75 -6.07
C ARG A 319 13.74 17.74 -5.72
N SER A 320 13.40 18.77 -4.94
CA SER A 320 14.34 19.80 -4.46
C SER A 320 15.48 19.19 -3.65
N THR A 321 15.15 18.27 -2.73
CA THR A 321 16.13 17.55 -1.91
C THR A 321 17.06 16.69 -2.77
N THR A 322 16.49 15.96 -3.73
CA THR A 322 17.25 15.12 -4.68
C THR A 322 18.19 15.98 -5.54
N ALA A 323 17.74 17.14 -6.00
CA ALA A 323 18.53 18.07 -6.79
C ALA A 323 19.72 18.62 -6.01
N ARG A 324 19.51 19.03 -4.75
CA ARG A 324 20.56 19.55 -3.87
C ARG A 324 21.59 18.48 -3.52
N SER A 325 21.15 17.27 -3.18
CA SER A 325 22.05 16.12 -2.91
C SER A 325 22.93 15.82 -4.13
N LEU A 326 22.30 15.73 -5.30
CA LEU A 326 23.02 15.45 -6.54
C LEU A 326 23.99 16.56 -6.93
N ALA A 327 23.64 17.83 -6.67
CA ALA A 327 24.52 18.95 -6.90
C ALA A 327 25.76 18.91 -5.99
N ALA A 328 25.59 18.46 -4.75
CA ALA A 328 26.70 18.27 -3.80
C ALA A 328 27.62 17.12 -4.24
N ASP A 329 27.05 15.99 -4.68
CA ASP A 329 27.81 14.82 -5.13
C ASP A 329 28.62 15.07 -6.41
N LEU A 330 28.09 15.89 -7.32
CA LEU A 330 28.76 16.26 -8.57
C LEU A 330 29.78 17.39 -8.40
N GLY A 331 29.80 18.07 -7.25
CA GLY A 331 30.72 19.15 -6.94
C GLY A 331 32.11 18.65 -6.62
N GLY A 332 32.99 18.58 -7.62
CA GLY A 332 34.36 18.05 -7.50
C GLY A 332 35.25 18.69 -6.40
N ASP A 333 34.92 19.89 -5.93
CA ASP A 333 35.70 20.68 -4.95
C ASP A 333 34.97 20.94 -3.63
N HIS A 334 33.84 20.27 -3.32
CA HIS A 334 33.02 20.51 -2.11
C HIS A 334 32.51 21.96 -1.95
N ARG A 335 32.53 22.76 -3.03
CA ARG A 335 31.94 24.11 -3.03
C ARG A 335 30.42 24.00 -3.09
N PRO A 336 29.69 24.84 -2.33
CA PRO A 336 28.23 24.77 -2.30
C PRO A 336 27.67 25.07 -3.70
N PRO A 337 26.63 24.34 -4.14
CA PRO A 337 25.98 24.62 -5.40
C PRO A 337 25.29 25.98 -5.37
N ILE A 338 25.18 26.60 -6.53
CA ILE A 338 24.29 27.75 -6.70
C ILE A 338 22.88 27.21 -6.85
N VAL A 339 21.99 27.57 -5.92
CA VAL A 339 20.58 27.17 -5.95
C VAL A 339 19.73 28.40 -6.23
N VAL A 340 18.85 28.30 -7.22
CA VAL A 340 17.81 29.29 -7.52
C VAL A 340 16.47 28.63 -7.29
N ASP A 341 15.75 29.08 -6.27
CA ASP A 341 14.35 28.77 -6.09
C ASP A 341 13.52 29.83 -6.82
N VAL A 342 12.91 29.45 -7.94
CA VAL A 342 12.18 30.39 -8.80
C VAL A 342 10.89 30.86 -8.13
N ALA A 343 10.24 29.99 -7.35
CA ALA A 343 9.00 30.34 -6.67
C ALA A 343 9.28 31.38 -5.56
N ASP A 344 10.28 31.13 -4.71
CA ASP A 344 10.65 32.07 -3.65
C ASP A 344 11.09 33.42 -4.22
N ALA A 345 11.91 33.43 -5.28
CA ALA A 345 12.34 34.68 -5.93
C ALA A 345 11.15 35.51 -6.44
N LEU A 346 10.18 34.86 -7.09
CA LEU A 346 8.98 35.52 -7.58
C LEU A 346 8.07 36.02 -6.45
N ILE A 347 7.95 35.26 -5.35
CA ILE A 347 7.22 35.67 -4.13
C ILE A 347 7.85 36.93 -3.53
N ASP A 348 9.18 37.01 -3.52
CA ASP A 348 9.95 38.18 -3.09
C ASP A 348 9.90 39.36 -4.08
N GLY A 349 9.18 39.20 -5.20
CA GLY A 349 8.99 40.23 -6.23
C GLY A 349 10.19 40.41 -7.17
N ALA A 350 11.12 39.46 -7.20
CA ALA A 350 12.31 39.50 -8.04
C ALA A 350 12.29 38.39 -9.10
N ALA A 351 12.36 38.76 -10.39
CA ALA A 351 12.58 37.77 -11.44
C ALA A 351 14.06 37.31 -11.41
N PRO A 352 14.34 36.00 -11.30
CA PRO A 352 15.71 35.51 -11.23
C PRO A 352 16.46 35.76 -12.55
N ASP A 353 17.62 36.41 -12.48
CA ASP A 353 18.49 36.61 -13.64
C ASP A 353 19.27 35.33 -13.96
N ILE A 354 18.62 34.46 -14.74
CA ILE A 354 19.17 33.18 -15.17
C ILE A 354 20.48 33.34 -15.96
N ALA A 355 20.66 34.43 -16.71
CA ALA A 355 21.88 34.66 -17.47
C ALA A 355 23.07 34.95 -16.54
N ALA A 356 22.87 35.80 -15.53
CA ALA A 356 23.88 36.11 -14.52
C ALA A 356 24.23 34.87 -13.69
N VAL A 357 23.24 34.09 -13.29
CA VAL A 357 23.44 32.86 -12.50
C VAL A 357 24.21 31.80 -13.29
N LEU A 358 23.89 31.61 -14.58
CA LEU A 358 24.63 30.71 -15.48
C LEU A 358 26.08 31.15 -15.67
N ALA A 359 26.32 32.45 -15.81
CA ALA A 359 27.67 33.00 -15.91
C ALA A 359 28.48 32.74 -14.63
N ARG A 360 27.86 32.95 -13.46
CA ARG A 360 28.47 32.70 -12.15
C ARG A 360 28.82 31.22 -11.95
N SER A 361 27.89 30.31 -12.22
CA SER A 361 28.14 28.85 -12.12
C SER A 361 29.32 28.39 -12.97
N ARG A 362 29.44 28.91 -14.19
CA ARG A 362 30.58 28.60 -15.08
C ARG A 362 31.89 29.23 -14.60
N ALA A 363 31.86 30.48 -14.17
CA ALA A 363 33.04 31.18 -13.68
C ALA A 363 33.61 30.51 -12.41
N GLU A 364 32.73 30.10 -11.52
CA GLU A 364 33.09 29.45 -10.26
C GLU A 364 33.32 27.95 -10.40
N SER A 365 32.92 27.34 -11.53
CA SER A 365 32.93 25.89 -11.75
C SER A 365 32.20 25.14 -10.64
N VAL A 366 30.94 25.52 -10.43
CA VAL A 366 30.04 24.91 -9.43
C VAL A 366 28.72 24.51 -10.07
N ALA A 367 28.07 23.51 -9.47
CA ALA A 367 26.75 23.06 -9.88
C ALA A 367 25.72 24.20 -9.77
N LEU A 368 24.84 24.28 -10.77
CA LEU A 368 23.66 25.13 -10.76
C LEU A 368 22.41 24.27 -10.60
N VAL A 369 21.60 24.56 -9.59
CA VAL A 369 20.24 24.01 -9.42
C VAL A 369 19.24 25.13 -9.68
N VAL A 370 18.33 24.91 -10.63
CA VAL A 370 17.17 25.77 -10.85
C VAL A 370 15.90 25.01 -10.48
N ASP A 371 15.30 25.40 -9.36
CA ASP A 371 14.10 24.78 -8.80
C ASP A 371 12.84 25.54 -9.23
N GLY A 372 11.81 24.81 -9.66
CA GLY A 372 10.61 25.41 -10.25
C GLY A 372 10.84 26.04 -11.63
N ALA A 373 11.66 25.41 -12.48
CA ALA A 373 12.04 25.98 -13.78
C ALA A 373 10.84 26.26 -14.71
N GLU A 374 9.71 25.58 -14.52
CA GLU A 374 8.45 25.79 -15.23
C GLU A 374 7.80 27.17 -14.99
N LEU A 375 8.22 27.88 -13.93
CA LEU A 375 7.73 29.22 -13.59
C LEU A 375 8.51 30.34 -14.29
N LEU A 376 9.58 30.01 -15.02
CA LEU A 376 10.42 30.97 -15.73
C LEU A 376 9.77 31.45 -17.04
N ASP A 377 10.20 32.64 -17.49
CA ASP A 377 9.82 33.13 -18.82
C ASP A 377 10.49 32.32 -19.95
N ASP A 378 9.93 32.41 -21.16
CA ASP A 378 10.41 31.67 -22.34
C ASP A 378 11.87 31.97 -22.68
N ARG A 379 12.32 33.20 -22.42
CA ARG A 379 13.70 33.63 -22.63
C ARG A 379 14.64 32.85 -21.71
N SER A 380 14.32 32.77 -20.43
CA SER A 380 15.11 32.08 -19.41
C SER A 380 15.10 30.56 -19.62
N LEU A 381 13.96 29.98 -19.97
CA LEU A 381 13.84 28.57 -20.36
C LEU A 381 14.73 28.24 -21.57
N THR A 382 14.77 29.12 -22.58
CA THR A 382 15.62 28.94 -23.76
C THR A 382 17.11 29.01 -23.40
N LEU A 383 17.50 29.94 -22.53
CA LEU A 383 18.88 30.06 -22.03
C LEU A 383 19.31 28.83 -21.23
N LEU A 384 18.46 28.35 -20.32
CA LEU A 384 18.72 27.13 -19.55
C LEU A 384 18.84 25.91 -20.44
N ARG A 385 17.99 25.78 -21.47
CA ARG A 385 18.06 24.67 -22.42
C ARG A 385 19.39 24.64 -23.14
N HIS A 386 19.86 25.79 -23.61
CA HIS A 386 21.15 25.90 -24.26
C HIS A 386 22.31 25.63 -23.30
N ALA A 387 22.18 26.07 -22.04
CA ALA A 387 23.19 25.82 -21.02
C ALA A 387 23.27 24.35 -20.58
N ALA A 388 22.14 23.68 -20.38
CA ALA A 388 22.07 22.27 -20.00
C ALA A 388 22.70 21.36 -21.07
N GLY A 389 22.47 21.64 -22.35
CA GLY A 389 23.10 20.91 -23.46
C GLY A 389 24.61 21.14 -23.59
N ARG A 390 25.16 22.15 -22.90
CA ARG A 390 26.60 22.50 -22.89
C ARG A 390 27.23 22.40 -21.50
N ALA A 391 26.49 21.89 -20.52
CA ALA A 391 26.97 21.74 -19.16
C ALA A 391 28.10 20.71 -19.12
N THR A 392 29.06 20.92 -18.23
CA THR A 392 30.20 20.01 -18.05
C THR A 392 30.17 19.46 -16.64
N SER A 393 30.90 18.36 -16.37
CA SER A 393 31.01 17.84 -15.01
C SER A 393 31.58 18.86 -14.00
N ALA A 394 32.33 19.87 -14.46
CA ALA A 394 32.83 20.94 -13.61
C ALA A 394 31.79 22.03 -13.30
N ALA A 395 30.73 22.15 -14.11
CA ALA A 395 29.63 23.09 -13.90
C ALA A 395 28.32 22.45 -14.40
N PRO A 396 27.80 21.45 -13.65
CA PRO A 396 26.58 20.76 -14.04
C PRO A 396 25.37 21.68 -13.88
N VAL A 397 24.36 21.48 -14.72
CA VAL A 397 23.10 22.24 -14.67
C VAL A 397 21.98 21.27 -14.36
N ILE A 398 21.34 21.45 -13.22
CA ILE A 398 20.24 20.64 -12.71
C ILE A 398 18.97 21.49 -12.75
N VAL A 399 17.96 21.02 -13.45
CA VAL A 399 16.65 21.68 -13.53
C VAL A 399 15.61 20.81 -12.84
N VAL A 400 14.78 21.42 -12.00
CA VAL A 400 13.71 20.74 -11.28
C VAL A 400 12.38 21.27 -11.78
N THR A 401 11.47 20.36 -12.14
CA THR A 401 10.15 20.72 -12.65
C THR A 401 9.05 19.82 -12.13
N GLY A 402 7.80 20.29 -12.19
CA GLY A 402 6.60 19.49 -11.98
C GLY A 402 6.47 18.29 -12.94
N PRO A 403 5.36 17.52 -12.85
CA PRO A 403 5.18 16.31 -13.63
C PRO A 403 5.10 16.64 -15.14
N PRO A 404 5.74 15.85 -16.02
CA PRO A 404 5.84 16.15 -17.46
C PRO A 404 4.49 16.41 -18.16
N ALA A 405 3.42 15.77 -17.69
CA ALA A 405 2.07 15.93 -18.23
C ALA A 405 1.45 17.32 -17.99
N GLN A 406 1.98 18.11 -17.06
CA GLN A 406 1.46 19.43 -16.67
C GLN A 406 2.34 20.60 -17.14
N LEU A 407 3.42 20.32 -17.89
CA LEU A 407 4.39 21.33 -18.28
C LEU A 407 4.00 22.06 -19.57
N GLY A 408 4.27 23.36 -19.61
CA GLY A 408 4.23 24.16 -20.83
C GLY A 408 5.32 23.75 -21.84
N ALA A 409 5.12 24.10 -23.12
CA ALA A 409 5.98 23.67 -24.22
C ALA A 409 7.48 24.04 -24.03
N GLY A 410 7.77 25.20 -23.43
CA GLY A 410 9.14 25.64 -23.14
C GLY A 410 9.86 24.76 -22.11
N ALA A 411 9.20 24.45 -20.99
CA ALA A 411 9.73 23.59 -19.94
C ALA A 411 9.87 22.13 -20.40
N ALA A 412 8.89 21.63 -21.17
CA ALA A 412 8.97 20.30 -21.79
C ALA A 412 10.16 20.19 -22.75
N ALA A 413 10.41 21.23 -23.56
CA ALA A 413 11.56 21.28 -24.46
C ALA A 413 12.90 21.31 -23.69
N LEU A 414 12.97 22.04 -22.57
CA LEU A 414 14.15 22.09 -21.69
C LEU A 414 14.51 20.70 -21.14
N ILE A 415 13.53 19.98 -20.57
CA ILE A 415 13.71 18.60 -20.07
C ILE A 415 14.11 17.67 -21.23
N GLY A 416 13.47 17.88 -22.38
CA GLY A 416 13.77 17.23 -23.66
C GLY A 416 15.27 17.21 -24.00
N HIS A 417 15.97 18.30 -23.69
CA HIS A 417 17.37 18.52 -24.04
C HIS A 417 18.37 18.13 -22.94
N CYS A 418 17.90 17.73 -21.75
CA CYS A 418 18.77 17.25 -20.69
C CYS A 418 19.21 15.80 -20.99
N PRO A 419 20.52 15.51 -21.07
CA PRO A 419 21.01 14.16 -21.36
C PRO A 419 20.70 13.16 -20.25
N ARG A 420 20.51 13.62 -19.01
CA ARG A 420 20.08 12.78 -17.89
C ARG A 420 18.73 13.24 -17.37
N ARG A 421 17.83 12.30 -17.12
CA ARG A 421 16.51 12.55 -16.54
C ARG A 421 16.27 11.65 -15.35
N VAL A 422 15.68 12.20 -14.31
CA VAL A 422 15.32 11.51 -13.07
C VAL A 422 13.86 11.84 -12.79
N ASP A 423 12.99 10.88 -13.03
CA ASP A 423 11.57 11.02 -12.76
C ASP A 423 11.28 10.38 -11.41
N LEU A 424 10.92 11.20 -10.41
CA LEU A 424 10.62 10.73 -9.07
C LEU A 424 9.16 10.31 -8.99
N PRO A 425 8.88 9.02 -8.68
CA PRO A 425 7.51 8.60 -8.47
C PRO A 425 6.92 9.30 -7.24
N PRO A 426 5.58 9.46 -7.22
CA PRO A 426 4.84 9.94 -6.06
C PRO A 426 5.27 9.25 -4.77
N LEU A 427 5.35 10.00 -3.66
CA LEU A 427 5.81 9.45 -2.38
C LEU A 427 4.95 8.24 -1.92
N ARG A 428 3.68 8.21 -2.32
CA ARG A 428 2.74 7.10 -2.13
C ARG A 428 3.18 5.77 -2.75
N GLN A 429 3.97 5.83 -3.82
CA GLN A 429 4.55 4.66 -4.49
C GLN A 429 5.95 4.32 -3.96
N ARG A 430 6.50 5.13 -3.04
CA ARG A 430 7.82 5.01 -2.42
C ARG A 430 7.69 4.82 -0.90
N SER A 431 6.66 4.12 -0.46
CA SER A 431 6.34 3.94 0.96
C SER A 431 7.46 3.28 1.76
N THR A 432 8.31 2.49 1.11
CA THR A 432 9.51 1.88 1.71
C THR A 432 10.61 2.89 2.06
N GLU A 433 10.62 4.06 1.42
CA GLU A 433 11.59 5.13 1.66
C GLU A 433 11.17 6.07 2.81
N LEU A 434 9.89 6.03 3.20
CA LEU A 434 9.31 6.96 4.19
C LEU A 434 10.03 6.92 5.54
N ALA A 435 10.42 5.73 6.01
CA ALA A 435 11.15 5.60 7.26
C ALA A 435 12.51 6.32 7.21
N ALA A 436 13.26 6.13 6.11
CA ALA A 436 14.55 6.77 5.92
C ALA A 436 14.41 8.29 5.75
N ILE A 437 13.42 8.73 4.98
CA ILE A 437 13.11 10.16 4.77
C ILE A 437 12.74 10.81 6.11
N ALA A 438 11.84 10.20 6.88
CA ALA A 438 11.42 10.72 8.18
C ALA A 438 12.58 10.76 9.17
N SER A 439 13.45 9.73 9.18
CA SER A 439 14.67 9.74 10.00
C SER A 439 15.64 10.83 9.59
N GLY A 440 15.82 11.08 8.29
CA GLY A 440 16.63 12.20 7.80
C GLY A 440 16.07 13.56 8.25
N ILE A 441 14.76 13.77 8.10
CA ILE A 441 14.09 15.00 8.55
C ILE A 441 14.23 15.20 10.07
N VAL A 442 14.07 14.14 10.86
CA VAL A 442 14.25 14.21 12.31
C VAL A 442 15.70 14.53 12.68
N ALA A 443 16.67 13.93 12.01
CA ALA A 443 18.08 14.24 12.23
C ALA A 443 18.42 15.71 11.89
N ASP A 444 17.82 16.26 10.84
CA ASP A 444 18.02 17.66 10.43
C ASP A 444 17.37 18.65 11.42
N LEU A 445 16.19 18.32 11.96
CA LEU A 445 15.44 19.21 12.86
C LEU A 445 15.85 19.07 14.34
N ALA A 446 16.21 17.87 14.75
CA ALA A 446 16.53 17.51 16.14
C ALA A 446 17.62 16.42 16.16
N PRO A 447 18.91 16.80 16.11
CA PRO A 447 20.03 15.87 15.97
C PRO A 447 20.13 14.80 17.07
N ASP A 448 19.59 15.10 18.26
CA ASP A 448 19.59 14.21 19.43
C ASP A 448 18.32 13.32 19.52
N ALA A 449 17.40 13.44 18.56
CA ALA A 449 16.16 12.69 18.53
C ALA A 449 16.20 11.58 17.46
N ALA A 450 15.54 10.47 17.75
CA ALA A 450 15.37 9.38 16.80
C ALA A 450 13.90 8.97 16.74
N LEU A 451 13.46 8.52 15.56
CA LEU A 451 12.15 7.91 15.41
C LEU A 451 12.12 6.58 16.16
N SER A 452 11.17 6.46 17.10
CA SER A 452 10.89 5.18 17.74
C SER A 452 10.28 4.20 16.74
N SER A 453 10.47 2.90 16.95
CA SER A 453 9.88 1.86 16.11
C SER A 453 8.36 1.99 15.98
N GLY A 454 7.66 2.31 17.07
CA GLY A 454 6.21 2.53 17.04
C GLY A 454 5.78 3.76 16.21
N ALA A 455 6.62 4.81 16.17
CA ALA A 455 6.37 5.97 15.32
C ALA A 455 6.63 5.64 13.84
N THR A 456 7.68 4.86 13.55
CA THR A 456 7.98 4.37 12.20
C THR A 456 6.89 3.44 11.68
N ASP A 457 6.41 2.50 12.50
CA ASP A 457 5.32 1.59 12.11
C ASP A 457 4.02 2.37 11.86
N CYS A 458 3.72 3.38 12.70
CA CYS A 458 2.58 4.26 12.48
C CYS A 458 2.69 5.01 11.15
N LEU A 459 3.86 5.60 10.86
CA LEU A 459 4.16 6.32 9.60
C LEU A 459 3.96 5.42 8.37
N LEU A 460 4.46 4.19 8.42
CA LEU A 460 4.38 3.21 7.31
C LEU A 460 2.97 2.65 7.13
N SER A 461 2.12 2.70 8.16
CA SER A 461 0.75 2.20 8.11
C SER A 461 -0.29 3.19 7.56
N GLN A 462 0.10 4.45 7.32
CA GLN A 462 -0.80 5.47 6.78
C GLN A 462 -0.94 5.37 5.26
N GLU A 463 -2.11 5.75 4.74
CA GLU A 463 -2.29 6.00 3.31
C GLU A 463 -1.71 7.38 2.96
N TRP A 464 -0.60 7.39 2.24
CA TRP A 464 0.01 8.62 1.75
C TRP A 464 -0.69 9.00 0.45
N LEU A 465 -1.68 9.90 0.48
CA LEU A 465 -2.45 10.22 -0.74
C LEU A 465 -1.68 11.14 -1.72
N GLY A 466 -0.58 11.74 -1.27
CA GLY A 466 0.35 12.47 -2.14
C GLY A 466 -0.13 13.85 -2.58
N ASP A 467 -0.91 14.52 -1.73
CA ASP A 467 -1.18 15.97 -1.79
C ASP A 467 -0.76 16.65 -0.48
#